data_AF-A0AAF0CRC5-F1
#
_entry.id   AF-A0AAF0CRC5-F1
#
_cell.length_a   1.000
_cell.length_b   1.000
_cell.length_c   1.000
_cell.angle_alpha   90.00
_cell.angle_beta   90.00
_cell.angle_gamma   90.00
#
_symmetry.space_group_name_H-M   'P 1'
#
loop_
_entity.id
_entity.type
_entity.pdbx_description
1 polymer ?
#
loop_
_entity_poly.entity_id
_entity_poly.type
_entity_poly.pdbx_seq_one_letter_code
_entity_poly.pdbx_strand_id
1 'polypeptide(L)'
;MKSHPTRPITGPPSRLVTYLAAAIITIAAFANAPAARAETQTLTVLGANGTAGAIDTYSEASRDQVTWGPAYLFTGHPWGNVQGTNAWLNFDPDPAAGVGTNDDHAFTYYRIRFVAPASWVGDPSIAIQMIADNRGHATLNNTFLGTIDGSGSFAPSGAALVPGVNYLYVTLEDWGGINGINYRIDISVDSDDGFILAEVTDTDIDGLNSDEEAALGTDPDNPDTDGDGVLDGVDEHPLDASPELLAQIAELEQLLADCDDYVALLEQQLQACNANSVGLASDLDVARTQISVLTSERDDCLAMKADLEAQLAAALTANSVLQDALNAANATISTQAGDLASAYATITTLSAELASSGATIASLTADLDAANAEIDALNADLVIANDQIDTLTTELDDATAQIATLTANLSAANATIAGLTTDLAHANNTIAGLVADLEAANGQINILTADLVSANAQIDGLTSDLATANGQIDTLTSELDDANAQITTLTADLGSANAQIAALTLDLAAAQATIADLQAIIAAQTTLLGFIDTDISAYEQYLRDTFRDPTFQIAGDNSAEKVSALIASLFEINRGDTLAIYRELGGDVGYNDHHGKFDKGKSDKSSKGKSDKSSKGSKSKSGRGRH
;
A
#
# COMPACT_ATOMS: atom_id res chain seq x y z
N MET A 1 37.02 4.68 74.27
CA MET A 1 38.02 4.62 75.36
C MET A 1 37.35 4.02 76.59
N LYS A 2 38.01 3.07 77.27
CA LYS A 2 38.55 3.17 78.65
C LYS A 2 37.49 3.30 79.76
N SER A 3 37.60 2.62 80.91
CA SER A 3 38.53 1.54 81.29
C SER A 3 38.19 1.01 82.70
N HIS A 4 38.13 -0.31 82.90
CA HIS A 4 38.73 -0.92 84.11
C HIS A 4 40.16 -0.38 84.21
N PRO A 5 40.68 0.03 85.38
CA PRO A 5 41.09 -1.04 86.31
C PRO A 5 41.26 -0.68 87.81
N THR A 6 41.53 -1.74 88.57
CA THR A 6 42.40 -1.81 89.78
C THR A 6 42.00 -1.06 91.06
N ARG A 7 42.10 -1.65 92.27
CA ARG A 7 43.26 -2.24 92.98
C ARG A 7 44.27 -1.15 93.40
N PRO A 8 44.83 -1.20 94.62
CA PRO A 8 46.01 -2.06 94.81
C PRO A 8 45.97 -2.97 96.05
N ILE A 9 46.91 -3.93 96.07
CA ILE A 9 47.20 -4.82 97.20
C ILE A 9 48.31 -4.18 98.04
N THR A 10 48.15 -4.23 99.36
CA THR A 10 49.21 -4.52 100.35
C THR A 10 48.56 -5.12 101.60
N GLY A 11 49.14 -6.08 102.32
CA GLY A 11 50.45 -6.71 102.14
C GLY A 11 50.39 -8.25 102.24
N PRO A 12 51.23 -8.97 101.47
CA PRO A 12 51.61 -10.36 101.71
C PRO A 12 52.94 -10.40 102.53
N PRO A 13 53.65 -11.53 102.71
CA PRO A 13 53.25 -12.94 102.67
C PRO A 13 53.80 -13.75 103.89
N SER A 14 53.74 -15.08 103.76
CA SER A 14 54.87 -16.01 103.92
C SER A 14 55.40 -16.41 105.31
N ARG A 15 55.33 -17.75 105.50
CA ARG A 15 56.47 -18.65 105.79
C ARG A 15 57.12 -18.49 107.16
N LEU A 16 56.81 -19.43 108.06
CA LEU A 16 57.65 -20.62 108.37
C LEU A 16 58.54 -20.33 109.59
N VAL A 17 58.68 -21.33 110.46
CA VAL A 17 59.95 -21.76 111.08
C VAL A 17 60.75 -20.64 111.79
N THR A 18 60.90 -20.66 113.12
CA THR A 18 61.37 -21.83 113.88
C THR A 18 61.03 -21.73 115.37
N TYR A 19 61.12 -22.88 116.06
CA TYR A 19 61.42 -23.00 117.50
C TYR A 19 60.36 -22.49 118.50
N LEU A 20 60.33 -22.95 119.75
CA LEU A 20 60.71 -24.23 120.40
C LEU A 20 60.15 -24.16 121.84
N ALA A 21 60.07 -25.29 122.54
CA ALA A 21 59.83 -25.40 123.99
C ALA A 21 58.43 -24.92 124.46
N ALA A 22 57.51 -25.80 124.84
CA ALA A 22 57.53 -26.70 126.01
C ALA A 22 57.04 -26.03 127.31
N ALA A 23 55.75 -26.22 127.58
CA ALA A 23 55.17 -26.41 128.92
C ALA A 23 53.78 -27.05 128.71
N ILE A 24 53.52 -28.38 128.84
CA ILE A 24 54.26 -29.44 129.55
C ILE A 24 54.42 -29.13 131.05
N ILE A 25 53.95 -29.94 132.00
CA ILE A 25 53.01 -31.07 131.99
C ILE A 25 52.62 -31.24 133.47
N THR A 26 51.39 -31.67 133.78
CA THR A 26 51.03 -32.59 134.88
C THR A 26 49.51 -32.56 135.10
N ILE A 27 48.78 -33.65 135.35
CA ILE A 27 48.91 -35.11 135.19
C ILE A 27 47.54 -35.63 135.72
N ALA A 28 46.88 -36.72 135.32
CA ALA A 28 47.04 -37.82 134.35
C ALA A 28 45.66 -38.56 134.33
N ALA A 29 45.32 -39.49 133.43
CA ALA A 29 45.74 -39.80 132.08
C ALA A 29 44.89 -40.99 131.58
N PHE A 30 44.42 -40.96 130.32
CA PHE A 30 44.09 -42.14 129.49
C PHE A 30 42.93 -43.03 130.01
N ALA A 31 42.17 -43.80 129.22
CA ALA A 31 42.11 -44.02 127.78
C ALA A 31 40.60 -44.05 127.37
N ASN A 32 40.20 -44.08 126.09
CA ASN A 32 40.97 -44.21 124.86
C ASN A 32 40.44 -43.22 123.79
N ALA A 33 41.01 -43.26 122.58
CA ALA A 33 40.51 -42.48 121.44
C ALA A 33 39.03 -42.80 121.13
N PRO A 34 38.30 -41.96 120.36
CA PRO A 34 37.16 -42.49 119.61
C PRO A 34 37.66 -43.70 118.82
N ALA A 35 37.00 -44.85 118.96
CA ALA A 35 37.20 -45.93 118.02
C ALA A 35 36.96 -45.35 116.63
N ALA A 36 37.93 -45.49 115.72
CA ALA A 36 37.62 -45.33 114.31
C ALA A 36 36.49 -46.33 114.05
N ARG A 37 35.32 -45.87 113.60
CA ARG A 37 34.27 -46.80 113.18
C ARG A 37 34.89 -47.62 112.06
N ALA A 38 35.02 -48.93 112.31
CA ALA A 38 35.67 -49.85 111.40
C ALA A 38 35.02 -49.75 110.02
N GLU A 39 35.81 -49.94 108.95
CA GLU A 39 35.27 -49.78 107.61
C GLU A 39 34.08 -50.74 107.40
N THR A 40 32.97 -50.21 106.87
CA THR A 40 31.76 -50.98 106.65
C THR A 40 32.04 -52.10 105.64
N GLN A 41 32.14 -53.35 106.12
CA GLN A 41 32.33 -54.52 105.29
C GLN A 41 30.97 -55.06 104.85
N THR A 42 30.77 -55.17 103.54
CA THR A 42 29.54 -55.71 102.94
C THR A 42 29.79 -57.10 102.35
N LEU A 43 29.06 -58.10 102.83
CA LEU A 43 28.90 -59.40 102.19
C LEU A 43 27.67 -59.35 101.28
N THR A 44 27.82 -59.75 100.01
CA THR A 44 26.71 -60.03 99.09
C THR A 44 26.71 -61.50 98.70
N VAL A 45 25.67 -62.25 99.07
CA VAL A 45 25.42 -63.63 98.63
C VAL A 45 24.34 -63.64 97.55
N LEU A 46 24.51 -64.46 96.51
CA LEU A 46 23.61 -64.55 95.36
C LEU A 46 23.27 -66.02 95.09
N GLY A 47 22.09 -66.47 95.52
CA GLY A 47 21.58 -67.80 95.24
C GLY A 47 21.02 -67.90 93.83
N ALA A 48 21.50 -68.87 93.06
CA ALA A 48 21.24 -69.05 91.62
C ALA A 48 21.86 -68.00 90.70
N ASN A 49 23.17 -67.73 90.87
CA ASN A 49 23.98 -67.00 89.89
C ASN A 49 25.06 -67.92 89.29
N GLY A 50 24.80 -68.47 88.09
CA GLY A 50 25.70 -69.43 87.45
C GLY A 50 25.19 -69.95 86.10
N THR A 51 25.22 -71.27 85.89
CA THR A 51 24.73 -71.94 84.68
C THR A 51 23.78 -73.06 85.09
N ALA A 52 22.73 -73.32 84.31
CA ALA A 52 21.82 -74.44 84.56
C ALA A 52 22.57 -75.78 84.63
N GLY A 53 22.19 -76.64 85.57
CA GLY A 53 22.84 -77.90 85.92
C GLY A 53 24.02 -77.77 86.92
N ALA A 54 24.43 -76.56 87.29
CA ALA A 54 25.45 -76.35 88.32
C ALA A 54 24.88 -76.47 89.74
N ILE A 55 25.74 -76.70 90.74
CA ILE A 55 25.40 -76.63 92.16
C ILE A 55 25.60 -75.19 92.67
N ASP A 56 24.69 -74.71 93.50
CA ASP A 56 24.83 -73.42 94.17
C ASP A 56 25.89 -73.49 95.29
N THR A 57 26.74 -72.47 95.40
CA THR A 57 27.90 -72.52 96.31
C THR A 57 27.54 -72.29 97.78
N TYR A 58 26.36 -71.75 98.08
CA TYR A 58 25.99 -71.32 99.44
C TYR A 58 24.66 -71.92 99.94
N SER A 59 23.96 -72.68 99.09
CA SER A 59 22.60 -73.17 99.33
C SER A 59 22.55 -74.70 99.36
N GLU A 60 22.08 -75.24 100.48
CA GLU A 60 21.72 -76.65 100.62
C GLU A 60 20.19 -76.78 100.58
N ALA A 61 19.71 -77.92 100.06
CA ALA A 61 18.30 -78.26 99.96
C ALA A 61 17.99 -79.60 100.65
N SER A 62 16.76 -79.77 101.08
CA SER A 62 16.24 -80.95 101.79
C SER A 62 14.75 -81.15 101.48
N ARG A 63 14.22 -82.36 101.70
CA ARG A 63 12.78 -82.69 101.61
C ARG A 63 12.17 -83.17 102.93
N ASP A 64 12.99 -83.34 103.97
CA ASP A 64 12.63 -83.90 105.28
C ASP A 64 13.14 -83.05 106.46
N GLN A 65 13.87 -81.95 106.18
CA GLN A 65 14.63 -81.11 107.14
C GLN A 65 15.79 -81.80 107.86
N VAL A 66 16.02 -83.10 107.62
CA VAL A 66 17.03 -83.93 108.31
C VAL A 66 18.19 -84.26 107.38
N THR A 67 17.87 -84.70 106.16
CA THR A 67 18.81 -85.04 105.10
C THR A 67 19.02 -83.81 104.21
N TRP A 68 20.24 -83.27 104.20
CA TRP A 68 20.60 -82.08 103.41
C TRP A 68 21.58 -82.43 102.29
N GLY A 69 21.37 -81.83 101.12
CA GLY A 69 22.20 -81.99 99.93
C GLY A 69 22.35 -80.68 99.15
N PRO A 70 23.07 -80.69 98.02
CA PRO A 70 23.28 -79.49 97.20
C PRO A 70 21.97 -79.02 96.55
N ALA A 71 21.79 -77.70 96.44
CA ALA A 71 20.77 -77.10 95.57
C ALA A 71 21.32 -76.89 94.14
N TYR A 72 20.49 -77.10 93.11
CA TYR A 72 20.89 -77.10 91.71
C TYR A 72 20.25 -75.97 90.90
N LEU A 73 21.04 -75.34 90.05
CA LEU A 73 20.61 -74.23 89.19
C LEU A 73 19.80 -74.73 87.99
N PHE A 74 18.68 -74.10 87.68
CA PHE A 74 17.91 -74.26 86.44
C PHE A 74 17.49 -72.90 85.86
N THR A 75 17.01 -72.87 84.62
CA THR A 75 16.64 -71.63 83.92
C THR A 75 15.32 -71.78 83.17
N GLY A 76 14.52 -70.72 83.13
CA GLY A 76 13.24 -70.69 82.42
C GLY A 76 12.01 -70.60 83.33
N HIS A 77 12.19 -70.41 84.64
CA HIS A 77 11.08 -70.16 85.56
C HIS A 77 10.33 -68.86 85.18
N PRO A 78 8.97 -68.81 85.21
CA PRO A 78 8.24 -67.66 84.67
C PRO A 78 8.34 -66.40 85.53
N TRP A 79 8.72 -66.51 86.81
CA TRP A 79 8.63 -65.42 87.80
C TRP A 79 9.88 -64.51 87.84
N GLY A 80 10.90 -64.78 87.02
CA GLY A 80 12.09 -63.94 86.88
C GLY A 80 13.11 -64.08 88.02
N ASN A 81 14.15 -63.23 88.00
CA ASN A 81 15.32 -63.37 88.86
C ASN A 81 15.56 -62.09 89.68
N VAL A 82 16.03 -62.25 90.92
CA VAL A 82 16.48 -61.17 91.81
C VAL A 82 17.67 -60.42 91.20
N GLN A 83 17.87 -59.16 91.58
CA GLN A 83 18.94 -58.32 91.05
C GLN A 83 20.34 -58.90 91.36
N GLY A 84 20.93 -59.56 90.37
CA GLY A 84 22.27 -60.16 90.44
C GLY A 84 22.28 -61.68 90.23
N THR A 85 21.13 -62.33 90.27
CA THR A 85 20.97 -63.77 89.96
C THR A 85 20.57 -63.95 88.49
N ASN A 86 20.76 -65.16 87.95
CA ASN A 86 20.47 -65.46 86.54
C ASN A 86 19.73 -66.79 86.30
N ALA A 87 19.52 -67.56 87.36
CA ALA A 87 18.92 -68.89 87.39
C ALA A 87 17.96 -69.01 88.58
N TRP A 88 17.42 -70.21 88.80
CA TRP A 88 16.64 -70.63 89.95
C TRP A 88 17.26 -71.89 90.59
N LEU A 89 17.02 -72.13 91.88
CA LEU A 89 17.44 -73.32 92.61
C LEU A 89 16.28 -74.30 92.76
N ASN A 90 16.50 -75.58 92.44
CA ASN A 90 15.68 -76.70 92.92
C ASN A 90 16.55 -77.65 93.79
N PHE A 91 15.95 -78.57 94.53
CA PHE A 91 16.69 -79.61 95.28
C PHE A 91 17.26 -80.73 94.37
N ASP A 92 16.81 -80.80 93.12
CA ASP A 92 17.20 -81.78 92.10
C ASP A 92 17.61 -81.07 90.79
N PRO A 93 18.52 -81.62 89.98
CA PRO A 93 18.87 -81.05 88.67
C PRO A 93 17.71 -80.98 87.66
N ASP A 94 16.66 -81.80 87.81
CA ASP A 94 15.45 -81.72 86.99
C ASP A 94 14.46 -80.71 87.61
N PRO A 95 14.10 -79.61 86.92
CA PRO A 95 13.10 -78.64 87.39
C PRO A 95 11.68 -79.23 87.56
N ALA A 96 11.40 -80.42 87.03
CA ALA A 96 10.13 -81.13 87.22
C ALA A 96 10.17 -82.18 88.36
N ALA A 97 11.33 -82.41 89.00
CA ALA A 97 11.45 -83.38 90.08
C ALA A 97 10.98 -82.82 91.43
N GLY A 98 10.26 -83.65 92.19
CA GLY A 98 9.69 -83.32 93.51
C GLY A 98 8.61 -82.23 93.50
N VAL A 99 8.09 -81.90 92.32
CA VAL A 99 6.96 -80.98 92.14
C VAL A 99 5.70 -81.54 92.81
N GLY A 100 4.98 -80.68 93.52
CA GLY A 100 3.69 -81.00 94.15
C GLY A 100 2.59 -81.28 93.13
N THR A 101 1.47 -81.82 93.58
CA THR A 101 0.23 -81.81 92.79
C THR A 101 -0.76 -80.88 93.46
N ASN A 102 -1.72 -80.36 92.68
CA ASN A 102 -2.72 -79.40 93.17
C ASN A 102 -3.52 -79.87 94.40
N ASP A 103 -3.50 -81.18 94.70
CA ASP A 103 -4.21 -81.83 95.81
C ASP A 103 -3.27 -82.43 96.88
N ASP A 104 -1.92 -82.37 96.70
CA ASP A 104 -0.91 -82.88 97.65
C ASP A 104 0.37 -82.03 97.58
N HIS A 105 0.61 -81.22 98.62
CA HIS A 105 1.61 -80.15 98.62
C HIS A 105 3.02 -80.69 98.88
N ALA A 106 3.96 -80.42 97.98
CA ALA A 106 5.35 -80.81 98.17
C ALA A 106 6.12 -79.75 98.97
N PHE A 107 6.72 -80.15 100.09
CA PHE A 107 7.60 -79.29 100.85
C PHE A 107 9.06 -79.52 100.49
N THR A 108 9.77 -78.44 100.19
CA THR A 108 11.22 -78.41 99.94
C THR A 108 11.84 -77.34 100.83
N TYR A 109 12.93 -77.67 101.51
CA TYR A 109 13.54 -76.81 102.52
C TYR A 109 14.93 -76.40 102.05
N TYR A 110 15.22 -75.10 102.06
CA TYR A 110 16.52 -74.56 101.72
C TYR A 110 17.18 -73.99 102.97
N ARG A 111 18.50 -74.16 103.11
CA ARG A 111 19.31 -73.45 104.11
C ARG A 111 20.52 -72.81 103.44
N ILE A 112 20.79 -71.57 103.81
CA ILE A 112 21.89 -70.76 103.31
C ILE A 112 22.83 -70.50 104.49
N ARG A 113 24.09 -70.94 104.36
CA ARG A 113 25.07 -70.88 105.45
C ARG A 113 26.15 -69.84 105.17
N PHE A 114 26.34 -68.92 106.10
CA PHE A 114 27.43 -67.93 106.06
C PHE A 114 27.94 -67.67 107.48
N VAL A 115 29.09 -67.01 107.62
CA VAL A 115 29.75 -66.83 108.94
C VAL A 115 30.14 -65.38 109.15
N ALA A 116 29.44 -64.70 110.06
CA ALA A 116 29.66 -63.31 110.39
C ALA A 116 30.93 -63.12 111.26
N PRO A 117 31.57 -61.94 111.24
CA PRO A 117 32.74 -61.64 112.06
C PRO A 117 32.48 -61.87 113.56
N ALA A 118 33.55 -62.10 114.32
CA ALA A 118 33.47 -62.39 115.76
C ALA A 118 32.94 -61.21 116.61
N SER A 119 32.98 -59.99 116.07
CA SER A 119 32.44 -58.78 116.70
C SER A 119 32.23 -57.66 115.67
N TRP A 120 31.30 -56.74 115.93
CA TRP A 120 31.06 -55.53 115.13
C TRP A 120 30.59 -54.37 116.02
N VAL A 121 30.63 -53.13 115.51
CA VAL A 121 30.31 -51.92 116.27
C VAL A 121 29.09 -51.19 115.70
N GLY A 122 28.00 -51.14 116.48
CA GLY A 122 26.71 -50.61 116.05
C GLY A 122 25.81 -51.69 115.45
N ASP A 123 24.62 -51.30 114.98
CA ASP A 123 23.63 -52.26 114.44
C ASP A 123 23.98 -52.69 113.01
N PRO A 124 24.10 -54.00 112.73
CA PRO A 124 24.20 -54.53 111.37
C PRO A 124 23.05 -54.09 110.47
N SER A 125 23.37 -53.75 109.21
CA SER A 125 22.38 -53.52 108.15
C SER A 125 22.22 -54.80 107.33
N ILE A 126 21.02 -55.37 107.32
CA ILE A 126 20.69 -56.59 106.58
C ILE A 126 19.61 -56.25 105.55
N ALA A 127 19.80 -56.68 104.30
CA ALA A 127 18.81 -56.58 103.23
C ALA A 127 18.79 -57.90 102.43
N ILE A 128 17.64 -58.56 102.41
CA ILE A 128 17.44 -59.84 101.74
C ILE A 128 16.34 -59.65 100.69
N GLN A 129 16.54 -60.18 99.48
CA GLN A 129 15.56 -60.20 98.39
C GLN A 129 15.44 -61.63 97.88
N MET A 130 14.23 -62.15 97.73
CA MET A 130 13.99 -63.55 97.37
C MET A 130 12.81 -63.62 96.39
N ILE A 131 12.86 -64.54 95.44
CA ILE A 131 11.71 -64.99 94.66
C ILE A 131 11.62 -66.49 94.86
N ALA A 132 10.43 -67.01 95.12
CA ALA A 132 10.18 -68.41 95.43
C ALA A 132 8.89 -68.85 94.73
N ASP A 133 8.87 -70.04 94.12
CA ASP A 133 7.68 -70.54 93.42
C ASP A 133 6.60 -70.95 94.42
N ASN A 134 5.33 -70.73 94.07
CA ASN A 134 4.21 -70.86 94.99
C ASN A 134 4.46 -70.09 96.31
N ARG A 135 4.87 -70.75 97.42
CA ARG A 135 4.95 -70.09 98.73
C ARG A 135 6.15 -70.46 99.60
N GLY A 136 7.05 -69.51 99.85
CA GLY A 136 8.19 -69.66 100.79
C GLY A 136 7.92 -69.08 102.19
N HIS A 137 8.67 -69.52 103.21
CA HIS A 137 8.67 -68.97 104.58
C HIS A 137 10.11 -68.86 105.08
N ALA A 138 10.58 -67.64 105.36
CA ALA A 138 12.00 -67.36 105.66
C ALA A 138 12.27 -67.10 107.15
N THR A 139 13.35 -67.66 107.69
CA THR A 139 13.87 -67.39 109.05
C THR A 139 15.39 -67.24 109.05
N LEU A 140 15.95 -66.29 109.82
CA LEU A 140 17.38 -66.12 110.04
C LEU A 140 17.68 -66.40 111.52
N ASN A 141 18.45 -67.45 111.82
CA ASN A 141 18.81 -67.84 113.20
C ASN A 141 17.59 -67.86 114.15
N ASN A 142 16.53 -68.59 113.76
CA ASN A 142 15.23 -68.67 114.45
C ASN A 142 14.39 -67.38 114.47
N THR A 143 14.90 -66.23 113.97
CA THR A 143 14.11 -65.01 113.78
C THR A 143 13.30 -65.12 112.48
N PHE A 144 11.98 -65.21 112.56
CA PHE A 144 11.11 -65.22 111.38
C PHE A 144 11.15 -63.88 110.64
N LEU A 145 11.40 -63.92 109.34
CA LEU A 145 11.54 -62.75 108.47
C LEU A 145 10.24 -62.42 107.72
N GLY A 146 9.50 -63.45 107.32
CA GLY A 146 8.25 -63.32 106.57
C GLY A 146 7.97 -64.49 105.63
N THR A 147 6.74 -64.52 105.11
CA THR A 147 6.34 -65.37 103.99
C THR A 147 6.74 -64.71 102.66
N ILE A 148 7.17 -65.53 101.71
CA ILE A 148 7.41 -65.21 100.30
C ILE A 148 6.22 -65.79 99.53
N ASP A 149 5.55 -64.99 98.72
CA ASP A 149 4.50 -65.39 97.80
C ASP A 149 4.75 -64.59 96.53
N GLY A 150 5.23 -65.26 95.47
CA GLY A 150 5.99 -64.61 94.41
C GLY A 150 7.37 -64.15 94.88
N SER A 151 7.46 -62.92 95.42
CA SER A 151 8.72 -62.27 95.78
C SER A 151 8.67 -61.58 97.14
N GLY A 152 9.68 -61.83 97.98
CA GLY A 152 9.86 -61.21 99.30
C GLY A 152 11.09 -60.31 99.36
N SER A 153 11.03 -59.28 100.20
CA SER A 153 12.18 -58.45 100.53
C SER A 153 12.14 -58.12 102.02
N PHE A 154 13.22 -58.41 102.74
CA PHE A 154 13.29 -58.40 104.19
C PHE A 154 14.50 -57.60 104.67
N ALA A 155 14.30 -56.75 105.69
CA ALA A 155 15.37 -55.99 106.32
C ALA A 155 15.30 -56.15 107.85
N PRO A 156 15.67 -57.34 108.39
CA PRO A 156 15.62 -57.60 109.83
C PRO A 156 16.59 -56.71 110.60
N SER A 157 16.28 -56.47 111.88
CA SER A 157 17.22 -55.84 112.82
C SER A 157 18.50 -56.66 112.94
N GLY A 158 19.65 -55.99 113.06
CA GLY A 158 20.95 -56.66 113.20
C GLY A 158 21.09 -57.63 114.38
N ALA A 159 20.19 -57.57 115.37
CA ALA A 159 20.07 -58.58 116.44
C ALA A 159 19.66 -59.99 115.95
N ALA A 160 19.19 -60.13 114.71
CA ALA A 160 18.98 -61.43 114.07
C ALA A 160 20.29 -62.08 113.58
N LEU A 161 21.40 -61.34 113.55
CA LEU A 161 22.73 -61.83 113.20
C LEU A 161 23.51 -62.19 114.46
N VAL A 162 24.15 -63.36 114.48
CA VAL A 162 25.00 -63.82 115.58
C VAL A 162 26.47 -63.88 115.14
N PRO A 163 27.46 -63.56 115.98
CA PRO A 163 28.87 -63.77 115.64
C PRO A 163 29.16 -65.25 115.34
N GLY A 164 29.95 -65.54 114.32
CA GLY A 164 30.16 -66.90 113.85
C GLY A 164 29.07 -67.39 112.88
N VAL A 165 28.68 -68.65 112.95
CA VAL A 165 27.85 -69.30 111.92
C VAL A 165 26.41 -68.81 111.97
N ASN A 166 25.86 -68.42 110.82
CA ASN A 166 24.49 -67.97 110.62
C ASN A 166 23.80 -68.85 109.57
N TYR A 167 22.50 -69.09 109.78
CA TYR A 167 21.64 -69.85 108.87
C TYR A 167 20.38 -69.06 108.51
N LEU A 168 20.18 -68.82 107.21
CA LEU A 168 18.89 -68.42 106.66
C LEU A 168 18.19 -69.69 106.15
N TYR A 169 17.06 -70.06 106.74
CA TYR A 169 16.20 -71.14 106.27
C TYR A 169 15.04 -70.59 105.44
N VAL A 170 14.66 -71.30 104.38
CA VAL A 170 13.42 -71.07 103.62
C VAL A 170 12.67 -72.40 103.47
N THR A 171 11.51 -72.50 104.10
CA THR A 171 10.55 -73.59 103.82
C THR A 171 9.73 -73.21 102.61
N LEU A 172 9.78 -74.01 101.54
CA LEU A 172 9.02 -73.82 100.32
C LEU A 172 7.87 -74.83 100.25
N GLU A 173 6.66 -74.33 100.08
CA GLU A 173 5.41 -75.06 99.90
C GLU A 173 5.01 -74.96 98.42
N ASP A 174 5.04 -76.09 97.70
CA ASP A 174 4.76 -76.18 96.28
C ASP A 174 3.42 -76.87 96.00
N TRP A 175 2.57 -76.20 95.22
CA TRP A 175 1.23 -76.61 94.82
C TRP A 175 1.17 -77.14 93.37
N GLY A 176 2.33 -77.26 92.71
CA GLY A 176 2.51 -77.79 91.37
C GLY A 176 2.92 -76.72 90.35
N GLY A 177 3.91 -77.04 89.52
CA GLY A 177 4.50 -76.10 88.59
C GLY A 177 5.93 -76.48 88.20
N ILE A 178 6.86 -75.55 88.38
CA ILE A 178 8.31 -75.78 88.34
C ILE A 178 8.87 -75.21 89.63
N ASN A 179 9.21 -76.09 90.57
CA ASN A 179 9.54 -75.71 91.94
C ASN A 179 10.92 -75.00 92.04
N GLY A 180 11.05 -73.99 92.90
CA GLY A 180 12.36 -73.45 93.26
C GLY A 180 12.41 -72.09 93.96
N ILE A 181 13.62 -71.59 94.22
CA ILE A 181 13.89 -70.22 94.72
C ILE A 181 15.07 -69.55 93.98
N ASN A 182 15.15 -68.22 94.00
CA ASN A 182 16.42 -67.50 93.82
C ASN A 182 16.47 -66.28 94.74
N TYR A 183 17.66 -65.84 95.16
CA TYR A 183 17.77 -64.82 96.20
C TYR A 183 19.08 -64.01 96.16
N ARG A 184 19.05 -62.87 96.84
CA ARG A 184 20.20 -62.05 97.20
C ARG A 184 20.15 -61.69 98.68
N ILE A 185 21.30 -61.69 99.32
CA ILE A 185 21.49 -61.26 100.72
C ILE A 185 22.65 -60.25 100.71
N ASP A 186 22.38 -58.99 101.05
CA ASP A 186 23.38 -57.99 101.35
C ASP A 186 23.43 -57.76 102.86
N ILE A 187 24.58 -57.98 103.50
CA ILE A 187 24.79 -57.75 104.94
C ILE A 187 26.00 -56.83 105.10
N SER A 188 25.82 -55.74 105.84
CA SER A 188 26.88 -54.75 106.10
C SER A 188 27.09 -54.55 107.59
N VAL A 189 28.34 -54.67 108.04
CA VAL A 189 28.78 -54.46 109.43
C VAL A 189 30.04 -53.60 109.48
N ASP A 190 30.12 -52.72 110.47
CA ASP A 190 31.38 -52.03 110.80
C ASP A 190 32.21 -52.98 111.67
N SER A 191 33.18 -53.65 111.06
CA SER A 191 34.04 -54.67 111.68
C SER A 191 35.47 -54.57 111.14
N ASP A 192 36.46 -54.71 112.02
CA ASP A 192 37.87 -54.75 111.63
C ASP A 192 38.27 -56.10 110.98
N ASP A 193 37.48 -57.17 111.21
CA ASP A 193 37.65 -58.53 110.66
C ASP A 193 36.49 -58.94 109.73
N GLY A 194 36.74 -59.84 108.78
CA GLY A 194 35.79 -60.28 107.74
C GLY A 194 35.16 -61.68 107.95
N PHE A 195 34.34 -62.12 106.98
CA PHE A 195 33.54 -63.38 107.00
C PHE A 195 34.35 -64.63 106.57
N ILE A 196 34.26 -65.79 107.25
CA ILE A 196 35.13 -67.00 107.06
C ILE A 196 34.42 -68.36 107.44
N LEU A 197 34.46 -69.45 106.63
CA LEU A 197 33.64 -70.69 106.80
C LEU A 197 34.36 -72.00 107.28
N ALA A 198 33.78 -72.83 108.19
CA ALA A 198 34.27 -74.18 108.68
C ALA A 198 33.22 -75.07 109.49
N GLU A 199 33.56 -76.25 110.09
CA GLU A 199 32.63 -77.33 110.63
C GLU A 199 33.08 -78.18 111.89
N VAL A 200 32.19 -79.09 112.42
CA VAL A 200 32.30 -80.37 113.27
C VAL A 200 32.73 -80.34 114.79
N THR A 201 32.45 -81.28 115.77
CA THR A 201 31.50 -82.45 116.10
C THR A 201 31.61 -82.90 117.61
N ASP A 202 30.79 -83.87 118.13
CA ASP A 202 30.74 -84.48 119.52
C ASP A 202 30.42 -86.03 119.51
N THR A 203 30.40 -86.79 120.65
CA THR A 203 30.57 -88.29 120.71
C THR A 203 29.40 -89.20 121.19
N ASP A 204 29.06 -89.32 122.48
CA ASP A 204 28.22 -90.41 123.05
C ASP A 204 26.88 -90.00 123.70
N ILE A 205 26.76 -88.73 124.10
CA ILE A 205 25.48 -87.97 124.11
C ILE A 205 24.47 -88.35 125.22
N ASP A 206 24.91 -88.62 126.46
CA ASP A 206 24.00 -88.76 127.61
C ASP A 206 23.67 -87.40 128.30
N GLY A 207 24.65 -86.49 128.36
CA GLY A 207 24.55 -85.18 129.00
C GLY A 207 25.85 -84.71 129.68
N LEU A 208 26.79 -85.61 129.96
CA LEU A 208 28.12 -85.31 130.47
C LEU A 208 29.17 -85.43 129.35
N ASN A 209 30.31 -84.74 129.50
CA ASN A 209 31.47 -85.00 128.64
C ASN A 209 32.55 -85.79 129.39
N SER A 210 33.45 -86.46 128.68
CA SER A 210 34.37 -87.46 129.25
C SER A 210 35.36 -86.97 130.33
N ASP A 211 35.47 -85.66 130.58
CA ASP A 211 36.22 -85.09 131.71
C ASP A 211 35.35 -84.94 133.00
N GLU A 212 34.02 -85.07 132.92
CA GLU A 212 33.06 -84.81 134.00
C GLU A 212 32.62 -86.07 134.76
N GLU A 213 32.34 -87.17 134.06
CA GLU A 213 31.87 -88.45 134.64
C GLU A 213 32.88 -89.04 135.64
N ALA A 214 34.16 -88.96 135.29
CA ALA A 214 35.28 -89.39 136.12
C ALA A 214 35.39 -88.66 137.48
N ALA A 215 34.62 -87.59 137.70
CA ALA A 215 34.55 -86.86 138.98
C ALA A 215 33.42 -87.34 139.90
N LEU A 216 32.35 -87.95 139.37
CA LEU A 216 31.20 -88.42 140.15
C LEU A 216 31.36 -89.88 140.64
N GLY A 217 32.19 -90.68 139.96
CA GLY A 217 32.39 -92.10 140.25
C GLY A 217 31.45 -93.03 139.49
N THR A 218 30.74 -92.48 138.51
CA THR A 218 29.93 -93.16 137.50
C THR A 218 30.83 -93.70 136.38
N ASP A 219 30.28 -94.50 135.46
CA ASP A 219 31.05 -95.26 134.47
C ASP A 219 30.90 -94.66 133.05
N PRO A 220 31.96 -94.13 132.41
CA PRO A 220 31.89 -93.34 131.17
C PRO A 220 31.67 -94.16 129.88
N ASP A 221 30.81 -95.17 129.99
CA ASP A 221 30.21 -95.98 128.92
C ASP A 221 28.76 -96.41 129.32
N ASN A 222 28.20 -95.94 130.47
CA ASN A 222 26.93 -96.41 131.06
C ASN A 222 26.20 -95.34 131.95
N PRO A 223 24.96 -94.91 131.61
CA PRO A 223 24.32 -93.72 132.19
C PRO A 223 23.36 -93.95 133.40
N ASP A 224 23.37 -95.13 134.04
CA ASP A 224 22.58 -95.47 135.24
C ASP A 224 23.39 -96.46 136.10
N THR A 225 23.89 -96.02 137.25
CA THR A 225 24.88 -96.75 138.06
C THR A 225 24.28 -97.57 139.21
N ASP A 226 23.09 -97.23 139.73
CA ASP A 226 22.48 -97.92 140.89
C ASP A 226 21.24 -98.77 140.54
N GLY A 227 20.55 -98.47 139.43
CA GLY A 227 19.43 -99.23 138.90
C GLY A 227 18.06 -98.98 139.55
N ASP A 228 17.86 -97.86 140.25
CA ASP A 228 16.53 -97.36 140.66
C ASP A 228 15.66 -96.96 139.45
N GLY A 229 16.29 -96.42 138.39
CA GLY A 229 15.65 -96.01 137.13
C GLY A 229 15.77 -94.52 136.79
N VAL A 230 16.54 -93.73 137.55
CA VAL A 230 16.94 -92.35 137.19
C VAL A 230 18.37 -92.36 136.63
N LEU A 231 18.64 -91.52 135.62
CA LEU A 231 19.98 -91.42 134.99
C LEU A 231 20.97 -90.68 135.90
N ASP A 232 22.24 -91.08 135.84
CA ASP A 232 23.33 -90.59 136.70
C ASP A 232 23.52 -89.06 136.67
N GLY A 233 23.33 -88.44 135.49
CA GLY A 233 23.39 -86.98 135.32
C GLY A 233 22.16 -86.20 135.85
N VAL A 234 21.18 -86.90 136.44
CA VAL A 234 19.87 -86.35 136.82
C VAL A 234 19.48 -86.66 138.27
N ASP A 235 20.00 -87.74 138.88
CA ASP A 235 19.64 -88.12 140.26
C ASP A 235 20.33 -87.25 141.34
N GLU A 236 19.60 -86.96 142.41
CA GLU A 236 20.15 -86.35 143.63
C GLU A 236 20.74 -87.39 144.60
N HIS A 237 20.24 -88.64 144.63
CA HIS A 237 20.55 -89.65 145.66
C HIS A 237 20.67 -91.12 145.15
N PRO A 238 21.68 -91.47 144.32
CA PRO A 238 21.78 -92.82 143.70
C PRO A 238 22.20 -93.96 144.67
N LEU A 239 21.35 -94.35 145.67
CA LEU A 239 21.60 -95.45 146.64
C LEU A 239 20.45 -96.19 147.43
N ASP A 240 19.27 -95.64 147.78
CA ASP A 240 18.33 -96.29 148.78
C ASP A 240 16.83 -95.90 148.69
N ALA A 241 15.88 -96.81 149.05
CA ALA A 241 14.46 -96.73 148.64
C ALA A 241 13.31 -97.18 149.62
N SER A 242 12.17 -96.45 149.57
CA SER A 242 10.72 -96.82 149.84
C SER A 242 9.89 -96.39 151.12
N PRO A 243 8.53 -96.17 151.02
CA PRO A 243 7.59 -95.54 152.01
C PRO A 243 6.39 -96.46 152.46
N GLU A 244 5.15 -96.13 152.92
CA GLU A 244 4.27 -94.94 153.25
C GLU A 244 3.12 -95.40 154.23
N LEU A 245 2.21 -94.50 154.71
CA LEU A 245 0.72 -94.62 154.76
C LEU A 245 0.01 -93.88 155.94
N LEU A 246 -0.20 -92.55 155.87
CA LEU A 246 -1.17 -91.86 156.78
C LEU A 246 -1.83 -90.53 156.28
N ALA A 247 -1.64 -90.11 155.03
CA ALA A 247 -2.02 -88.75 154.58
C ALA A 247 -3.47 -88.58 154.03
N GLN A 248 -4.11 -89.65 153.56
CA GLN A 248 -5.16 -89.64 152.51
C GLN A 248 -6.57 -89.13 152.91
N ILE A 249 -6.73 -88.38 154.02
CA ILE A 249 -8.04 -87.87 154.47
C ILE A 249 -8.20 -86.35 154.26
N ALA A 250 -7.11 -85.58 154.21
CA ALA A 250 -7.17 -84.13 153.98
C ALA A 250 -7.48 -83.73 152.53
N GLU A 251 -7.30 -84.65 151.58
CA GLU A 251 -7.29 -84.38 150.14
C GLU A 251 -8.71 -84.29 149.53
N LEU A 252 -9.70 -84.94 150.15
CA LEU A 252 -11.08 -84.99 149.65
C LEU A 252 -11.89 -83.71 149.87
N GLU A 253 -11.47 -82.81 150.76
CA GLU A 253 -12.14 -81.50 150.94
C GLU A 253 -11.69 -80.46 149.91
N GLN A 254 -10.50 -80.62 149.30
CA GLN A 254 -10.02 -79.77 148.21
C GLN A 254 -10.78 -80.04 146.91
N LEU A 255 -10.95 -81.32 146.56
CA LEU A 255 -11.47 -81.76 145.26
C LEU A 255 -12.91 -81.29 144.96
N LEU A 256 -13.69 -80.90 145.97
CA LEU A 256 -15.05 -80.40 145.78
C LEU A 256 -15.09 -78.92 145.33
N ALA A 257 -14.07 -78.12 145.67
CA ALA A 257 -13.98 -76.73 145.21
C ALA A 257 -13.65 -76.67 143.70
N ASP A 258 -12.71 -77.50 143.27
CA ASP A 258 -12.24 -77.55 141.88
C ASP A 258 -13.36 -77.89 140.86
N CYS A 259 -14.43 -78.55 141.30
CA CYS A 259 -15.60 -78.86 140.47
C CYS A 259 -16.49 -77.64 140.14
N ASP A 260 -16.69 -76.71 141.07
CA ASP A 260 -17.53 -75.53 140.81
C ASP A 260 -16.82 -74.56 139.84
N ASP A 261 -15.51 -74.39 139.98
CA ASP A 261 -14.69 -73.60 139.04
C ASP A 261 -14.68 -74.21 137.62
N TYR A 262 -14.69 -75.54 137.49
CA TYR A 262 -14.74 -76.21 136.19
C TYR A 262 -16.08 -76.03 135.45
N VAL A 263 -17.19 -75.92 136.18
CA VAL A 263 -18.51 -75.58 135.57
C VAL A 263 -18.52 -74.14 135.07
N ALA A 264 -17.99 -73.19 135.86
CA ALA A 264 -17.89 -71.79 135.44
C ALA A 264 -17.02 -71.62 134.16
N LEU A 265 -15.94 -72.40 134.04
CA LEU A 265 -15.10 -72.44 132.84
C LEU A 265 -15.87 -72.94 131.59
N LEU A 266 -16.69 -73.99 131.74
CA LEU A 266 -17.49 -74.53 130.63
C LEU A 266 -18.62 -73.58 130.19
N GLU A 267 -19.29 -72.89 131.13
CA GLU A 267 -20.27 -71.86 130.77
C GLU A 267 -19.62 -70.67 130.04
N GLN A 268 -18.42 -70.25 130.48
CA GLN A 268 -17.62 -69.23 129.78
C GLN A 268 -17.23 -69.67 128.36
N GLN A 269 -16.79 -70.92 128.18
CA GLN A 269 -16.44 -71.46 126.86
C GLN A 269 -17.65 -71.56 125.92
N LEU A 270 -18.82 -71.99 126.42
CA LEU A 270 -20.05 -72.04 125.62
C LEU A 270 -20.52 -70.63 125.21
N GLN A 271 -20.38 -69.66 126.12
CA GLN A 271 -20.71 -68.26 125.84
C GLN A 271 -19.76 -67.64 124.80
N ALA A 272 -18.47 -67.96 124.85
CA ALA A 272 -17.50 -67.58 123.82
C ALA A 272 -17.78 -68.26 122.47
N CYS A 273 -18.16 -69.54 122.45
CA CYS A 273 -18.51 -70.27 121.23
C CYS A 273 -19.75 -69.68 120.53
N ASN A 274 -20.78 -69.30 121.31
CA ASN A 274 -21.95 -68.58 120.77
C ASN A 274 -21.62 -67.15 120.31
N ALA A 275 -20.70 -66.45 120.98
CA ALA A 275 -20.23 -65.15 120.49
C ALA A 275 -19.51 -65.29 119.14
N ASN A 276 -18.65 -66.30 118.99
CA ASN A 276 -17.94 -66.59 117.74
C ASN A 276 -18.89 -67.03 116.61
N SER A 277 -19.91 -67.83 116.88
CA SER A 277 -20.87 -68.26 115.84
C SER A 277 -21.77 -67.11 115.35
N VAL A 278 -22.15 -66.19 116.24
CA VAL A 278 -22.83 -64.93 115.88
C VAL A 278 -21.90 -64.00 115.09
N GLY A 279 -20.61 -63.92 115.47
CA GLY A 279 -19.58 -63.21 114.70
C GLY A 279 -19.47 -63.74 113.28
N LEU A 280 -19.22 -65.05 113.11
CA LEU A 280 -19.09 -65.69 111.80
C LEU A 280 -20.36 -65.56 110.94
N ALA A 281 -21.54 -65.56 111.55
CA ALA A 281 -22.80 -65.30 110.84
C ALA A 281 -22.91 -63.84 110.34
N SER A 282 -22.43 -62.88 111.14
CA SER A 282 -22.32 -61.47 110.73
C SER A 282 -21.29 -61.29 109.61
N ASP A 283 -20.10 -61.88 109.74
CA ASP A 283 -19.03 -61.79 108.75
C ASP A 283 -19.45 -62.42 107.40
N LEU A 284 -20.22 -63.50 107.43
CA LEU A 284 -20.80 -64.12 106.23
C LEU A 284 -21.84 -63.24 105.56
N ASP A 285 -22.62 -62.46 106.32
CA ASP A 285 -23.61 -61.53 105.76
C ASP A 285 -22.94 -60.26 105.18
N VAL A 286 -21.88 -59.76 105.84
CA VAL A 286 -20.98 -58.73 105.30
C VAL A 286 -20.33 -59.21 104.01
N ALA A 287 -19.78 -60.42 103.96
CA ALA A 287 -19.17 -60.99 102.77
C ALA A 287 -20.18 -61.16 101.61
N ARG A 288 -21.41 -61.63 101.90
CA ARG A 288 -22.50 -61.69 100.90
C ARG A 288 -22.89 -60.31 100.38
N THR A 289 -23.00 -59.33 101.26
CA THR A 289 -23.30 -57.94 100.90
C THR A 289 -22.22 -57.38 99.99
N GLN A 290 -20.95 -57.61 100.32
CA GLN A 290 -19.81 -57.13 99.53
C GLN A 290 -19.68 -57.87 98.18
N ILE A 291 -19.98 -59.18 98.11
CA ILE A 291 -20.10 -59.91 96.84
C ILE A 291 -21.23 -59.33 95.98
N SER A 292 -22.38 -58.96 96.58
CA SER A 292 -23.48 -58.34 95.84
C SER A 292 -23.11 -56.95 95.30
N VAL A 293 -22.35 -56.14 96.05
CA VAL A 293 -21.83 -54.84 95.61
C VAL A 293 -20.85 -55.03 94.45
N LEU A 294 -19.83 -55.87 94.62
CA LEU A 294 -18.82 -56.18 93.58
C LEU A 294 -19.46 -56.78 92.31
N THR A 295 -20.57 -57.52 92.45
CA THR A 295 -21.35 -58.03 91.31
C THR A 295 -22.04 -56.89 90.54
N SER A 296 -22.60 -55.90 91.25
CA SER A 296 -23.16 -54.70 90.61
C SER A 296 -22.07 -53.87 89.93
N GLU A 297 -20.96 -53.60 90.62
CA GLU A 297 -19.83 -52.84 90.07
C GLU A 297 -19.22 -53.51 88.84
N ARG A 298 -19.13 -54.85 88.82
CA ARG A 298 -18.76 -55.63 87.63
C ARG A 298 -19.75 -55.41 86.48
N ASP A 299 -21.05 -55.47 86.75
CA ASP A 299 -22.07 -55.39 85.70
C ASP A 299 -22.20 -53.96 85.14
N ASP A 300 -22.04 -52.94 85.98
CA ASP A 300 -21.89 -51.54 85.57
C ASP A 300 -20.61 -51.35 84.71
N CYS A 301 -19.49 -51.96 85.11
CA CYS A 301 -18.25 -51.94 84.32
C CYS A 301 -18.39 -52.67 82.98
N LEU A 302 -19.13 -53.78 82.92
CA LEU A 302 -19.43 -54.50 81.68
C LEU A 302 -20.36 -53.71 80.76
N ALA A 303 -21.36 -53.01 81.31
CA ALA A 303 -22.21 -52.10 80.56
C ALA A 303 -21.41 -50.92 79.99
N MET A 304 -20.56 -50.29 80.80
CA MET A 304 -19.68 -49.20 80.36
C MET A 304 -18.66 -49.67 79.31
N LYS A 305 -18.13 -50.90 79.43
CA LYS A 305 -17.30 -51.51 78.39
C LYS A 305 -18.07 -51.67 77.08
N ALA A 306 -19.28 -52.23 77.12
CA ALA A 306 -20.10 -52.47 75.93
C ALA A 306 -20.48 -51.15 75.22
N ASP A 307 -20.75 -50.09 75.99
CA ASP A 307 -20.98 -48.75 75.45
C ASP A 307 -19.71 -48.18 74.78
N LEU A 308 -18.54 -48.30 75.41
CA LEU A 308 -17.27 -47.89 74.80
C LEU A 308 -16.92 -48.67 73.52
N GLU A 309 -17.20 -49.98 73.48
CA GLU A 309 -17.05 -50.79 72.26
C GLU A 309 -18.01 -50.35 71.15
N ALA A 310 -19.25 -49.99 71.49
CA ALA A 310 -20.22 -49.43 70.55
C ALA A 310 -19.83 -48.02 70.05
N GLN A 311 -19.36 -47.14 70.94
CA GLN A 311 -18.82 -45.82 70.58
C GLN A 311 -17.61 -45.94 69.65
N LEU A 312 -16.69 -46.88 69.91
CA LEU A 312 -15.53 -47.13 69.06
C LEU A 312 -15.95 -47.64 67.68
N ALA A 313 -16.89 -48.58 67.59
CA ALA A 313 -17.43 -49.06 66.31
C ALA A 313 -18.11 -47.94 65.51
N ALA A 314 -18.86 -47.05 66.17
CA ALA A 314 -19.45 -45.87 65.55
C ALA A 314 -18.40 -44.88 65.05
N ALA A 315 -17.34 -44.61 65.85
CA ALA A 315 -16.24 -43.73 65.48
C ALA A 315 -15.42 -44.26 64.30
N LEU A 316 -15.13 -45.56 64.26
CA LEU A 316 -14.46 -46.21 63.12
C LEU A 316 -15.32 -46.13 61.85
N THR A 317 -16.64 -46.33 61.97
CA THR A 317 -17.58 -46.19 60.85
C THR A 317 -17.61 -44.75 60.32
N ALA A 318 -17.70 -43.77 61.21
CA ALA A 318 -17.66 -42.35 60.86
C ALA A 318 -16.33 -41.96 60.19
N ASN A 319 -15.20 -42.48 60.67
CA ASN A 319 -13.88 -42.25 60.08
C ASN A 319 -13.76 -42.85 58.67
N SER A 320 -14.34 -44.03 58.41
CA SER A 320 -14.42 -44.59 57.05
C SER A 320 -15.22 -43.68 56.11
N VAL A 321 -16.40 -43.22 56.54
CA VAL A 321 -17.25 -42.31 55.75
C VAL A 321 -16.55 -40.98 55.47
N LEU A 322 -15.79 -40.45 56.44
CA LEU A 322 -14.97 -39.25 56.25
C LEU A 322 -13.81 -39.48 55.27
N GLN A 323 -13.17 -40.65 55.31
CA GLN A 323 -12.10 -41.02 54.38
C GLN A 323 -12.63 -41.16 52.95
N ASP A 324 -13.79 -41.78 52.76
CA ASP A 324 -14.45 -41.89 51.45
C ASP A 324 -14.89 -40.53 50.92
N ALA A 325 -15.46 -39.66 51.78
CA ALA A 325 -15.81 -38.29 51.43
C ALA A 325 -14.57 -37.45 51.04
N LEU A 326 -13.44 -37.61 51.75
CA LEU A 326 -12.17 -36.97 51.42
C LEU A 326 -11.62 -37.47 50.08
N ASN A 327 -11.69 -38.77 49.82
CA ASN A 327 -11.27 -39.36 48.54
C ASN A 327 -12.12 -38.82 47.37
N ALA A 328 -13.44 -38.73 47.54
CA ALA A 328 -14.36 -38.16 46.55
C ALA A 328 -14.14 -36.65 46.32
N ALA A 329 -13.85 -35.89 47.38
CA ALA A 329 -13.49 -34.48 47.28
C ALA A 329 -12.17 -34.28 46.53
N ASN A 330 -11.13 -35.07 46.84
CA ASN A 330 -9.84 -35.04 46.15
C ASN A 330 -9.97 -35.40 44.66
N ALA A 331 -10.78 -36.40 44.31
CA ALA A 331 -11.08 -36.72 42.92
C ALA A 331 -11.77 -35.56 42.20
N THR A 332 -12.72 -34.90 42.85
CA THR A 332 -13.44 -33.73 42.30
C THR A 332 -12.50 -32.54 42.08
N ILE A 333 -11.61 -32.26 43.04
CA ILE A 333 -10.56 -31.24 42.91
C ILE A 333 -9.62 -31.57 41.74
N SER A 334 -9.23 -32.83 41.56
CA SER A 334 -8.38 -33.25 40.45
C SER A 334 -9.06 -33.06 39.09
N THR A 335 -10.37 -33.32 38.97
CA THR A 335 -11.14 -33.04 37.76
C THR A 335 -11.22 -31.54 37.50
N GLN A 336 -11.61 -30.75 38.50
CA GLN A 336 -11.73 -29.29 38.38
C GLN A 336 -10.39 -28.61 38.03
N ALA A 337 -9.26 -29.13 38.51
CA ALA A 337 -7.93 -28.66 38.11
C ALA A 337 -7.63 -28.94 36.63
N GLY A 338 -8.05 -30.09 36.10
CA GLY A 338 -7.95 -30.43 34.68
C GLY A 338 -8.87 -29.59 33.79
N ASP A 339 -10.10 -29.36 34.22
CA ASP A 339 -11.06 -28.49 33.55
C ASP A 339 -10.55 -27.04 33.49
N LEU A 340 -10.01 -26.53 34.61
CA LEU A 340 -9.44 -25.19 34.71
C LEU A 340 -8.19 -25.02 33.83
N ALA A 341 -7.29 -26.03 33.81
CA ALA A 341 -6.12 -26.03 32.92
C ALA A 341 -6.54 -26.03 31.43
N SER A 342 -7.59 -26.79 31.10
CA SER A 342 -8.17 -26.84 29.75
C SER A 342 -8.78 -25.49 29.36
N ALA A 343 -9.53 -24.86 30.27
CA ALA A 343 -10.10 -23.53 30.06
C ALA A 343 -9.02 -22.45 29.85
N TYR A 344 -7.92 -22.48 30.62
CA TYR A 344 -6.78 -21.58 30.40
C TYR A 344 -6.11 -21.79 29.04
N ALA A 345 -5.98 -23.04 28.58
CA ALA A 345 -5.48 -23.34 27.23
C ALA A 345 -6.41 -22.75 26.15
N THR A 346 -7.73 -22.96 26.27
CA THR A 346 -8.73 -22.38 25.35
C THR A 346 -8.69 -20.85 25.34
N ILE A 347 -8.61 -20.19 26.50
CA ILE A 347 -8.49 -18.73 26.62
C ILE A 347 -7.21 -18.23 25.94
N THR A 348 -6.10 -18.97 26.07
CA THR A 348 -4.82 -18.62 25.44
C THR A 348 -4.93 -18.68 23.91
N THR A 349 -5.53 -19.74 23.36
CA THR A 349 -5.77 -19.89 21.92
C THR A 349 -6.70 -18.79 21.39
N LEU A 350 -7.86 -18.57 22.04
CA LEU A 350 -8.82 -17.52 21.63
C LEU A 350 -8.20 -16.12 21.69
N SER A 351 -7.29 -15.85 22.64
CA SER A 351 -6.57 -14.58 22.73
C SER A 351 -5.60 -14.37 21.55
N ALA A 352 -4.93 -15.44 21.11
CA ALA A 352 -4.06 -15.40 19.93
C ALA A 352 -4.85 -15.28 18.62
N GLU A 353 -5.98 -15.98 18.51
CA GLU A 353 -6.92 -15.85 17.38
C GLU A 353 -7.50 -14.44 17.28
N LEU A 354 -7.93 -13.85 18.40
CA LEU A 354 -8.40 -12.47 18.48
C LEU A 354 -7.32 -11.46 18.07
N ALA A 355 -6.07 -11.65 18.51
CA ALA A 355 -4.95 -10.79 18.10
C ALA A 355 -4.67 -10.90 16.59
N SER A 356 -4.73 -12.12 16.04
CA SER A 356 -4.59 -12.37 14.58
C SER A 356 -5.73 -11.75 13.77
N SER A 357 -6.98 -11.87 14.25
CA SER A 357 -8.13 -11.19 13.66
C SER A 357 -7.99 -9.67 13.70
N GLY A 358 -7.51 -9.10 14.81
CA GLY A 358 -7.23 -7.66 14.94
C GLY A 358 -6.17 -7.17 13.95
N ALA A 359 -5.08 -7.93 13.76
CA ALA A 359 -4.06 -7.64 12.75
C ALA A 359 -4.62 -7.72 11.32
N THR A 360 -5.50 -8.70 11.06
CA THR A 360 -6.16 -8.87 9.75
C THR A 360 -7.09 -7.69 9.46
N ILE A 361 -7.89 -7.25 10.44
CA ILE A 361 -8.75 -6.07 10.34
C ILE A 361 -7.92 -4.80 10.09
N ALA A 362 -6.78 -4.64 10.77
CA ALA A 362 -5.88 -3.51 10.56
C ALA A 362 -5.31 -3.48 9.13
N SER A 363 -4.91 -4.63 8.56
CA SER A 363 -4.49 -4.72 7.16
C SER A 363 -5.64 -4.32 6.22
N LEU A 364 -6.80 -4.96 6.34
CA LEU A 364 -7.95 -4.70 5.48
C LEU A 364 -8.47 -3.25 5.57
N THR A 365 -8.25 -2.57 6.70
CA THR A 365 -8.54 -1.14 6.86
C THR A 365 -7.55 -0.30 6.05
N ALA A 366 -6.25 -0.58 6.14
CA ALA A 366 -5.23 0.10 5.35
C ALA A 366 -5.37 -0.16 3.84
N ASP A 367 -5.74 -1.39 3.45
CA ASP A 367 -6.03 -1.78 2.07
C ASP A 367 -7.26 -1.00 1.52
N LEU A 368 -8.29 -0.83 2.35
CA LEU A 368 -9.49 -0.04 2.02
C LEU A 368 -9.17 1.47 1.91
N ASP A 369 -8.41 2.03 2.85
CA ASP A 369 -7.99 3.44 2.81
C ASP A 369 -7.13 3.73 1.56
N ALA A 370 -6.24 2.81 1.17
CA ALA A 370 -5.47 2.91 -0.06
C ALA A 370 -6.34 2.84 -1.31
N ALA A 371 -7.31 1.92 -1.37
CA ALA A 371 -8.26 1.81 -2.49
C ALA A 371 -9.15 3.06 -2.63
N ASN A 372 -9.58 3.66 -1.51
CA ASN A 372 -10.32 4.92 -1.52
C ASN A 372 -9.46 6.08 -2.08
N ALA A 373 -8.19 6.15 -1.69
CA ALA A 373 -7.26 7.16 -2.22
C ALA A 373 -6.97 6.98 -3.72
N GLU A 374 -6.92 5.74 -4.22
CA GLU A 374 -6.83 5.46 -5.66
C GLU A 374 -8.11 5.88 -6.41
N ILE A 375 -9.29 5.64 -5.83
CA ILE A 375 -10.57 6.11 -6.39
C ILE A 375 -10.63 7.65 -6.46
N ASP A 376 -10.19 8.37 -5.42
CA ASP A 376 -10.15 9.83 -5.44
C ASP A 376 -9.18 10.38 -6.50
N ALA A 377 -8.02 9.73 -6.71
CA ALA A 377 -7.09 10.09 -7.76
C ALA A 377 -7.69 9.85 -9.17
N LEU A 378 -8.31 8.69 -9.41
CA LEU A 378 -8.96 8.37 -10.67
C LEU A 378 -10.16 9.28 -10.97
N ASN A 379 -10.88 9.74 -9.94
CA ASN A 379 -11.93 10.75 -10.10
C ASN A 379 -11.37 12.12 -10.50
N ALA A 380 -10.21 12.52 -9.98
CA ALA A 380 -9.54 13.76 -10.38
C ALA A 380 -9.05 13.70 -11.84
N ASP A 381 -8.41 12.59 -12.24
CA ASP A 381 -7.99 12.36 -13.62
C ASP A 381 -9.18 12.33 -14.60
N LEU A 382 -10.32 11.76 -14.18
CA LEU A 382 -11.57 11.76 -14.96
C LEU A 382 -12.11 13.18 -15.18
N VAL A 383 -12.06 14.07 -14.18
CA VAL A 383 -12.44 15.48 -14.35
C VAL A 383 -11.52 16.17 -15.35
N ILE A 384 -10.20 16.00 -15.22
CA ILE A 384 -9.22 16.59 -16.16
C ILE A 384 -9.44 16.08 -17.60
N ALA A 385 -9.77 14.79 -17.77
CA ALA A 385 -10.09 14.22 -19.08
C ALA A 385 -11.37 14.80 -19.69
N ASN A 386 -12.40 15.07 -18.88
CA ASN A 386 -13.64 15.71 -19.35
C ASN A 386 -13.41 17.18 -19.74
N ASP A 387 -12.65 17.95 -18.94
CA ASP A 387 -12.28 19.33 -19.27
C ASP A 387 -11.50 19.42 -20.61
N GLN A 388 -10.66 18.41 -20.90
CA GLN A 388 -9.97 18.28 -22.19
C GLN A 388 -10.91 17.94 -23.34
N ILE A 389 -11.92 17.09 -23.10
CA ILE A 389 -12.95 16.76 -24.10
C ILE A 389 -13.77 18.01 -24.46
N ASP A 390 -14.25 18.76 -23.47
CA ASP A 390 -15.02 20.00 -23.70
C ASP A 390 -14.20 21.07 -24.45
N THR A 391 -12.90 21.16 -24.14
CA THR A 391 -11.95 22.02 -24.87
C THR A 391 -11.82 21.59 -26.34
N LEU A 392 -11.56 20.31 -26.61
CA LEU A 392 -11.40 19.77 -27.96
C LEU A 392 -12.71 19.82 -28.77
N THR A 393 -13.87 19.67 -28.12
CA THR A 393 -15.18 19.87 -28.75
C THR A 393 -15.37 21.33 -29.19
N THR A 394 -14.97 22.29 -28.36
CA THR A 394 -15.02 23.72 -28.71
C THR A 394 -14.11 24.03 -29.91
N GLU A 395 -12.87 23.51 -29.92
CA GLU A 395 -11.94 23.66 -31.05
C GLU A 395 -12.47 23.03 -32.35
N LEU A 396 -13.18 21.90 -32.25
CA LEU A 396 -13.79 21.20 -33.40
C LEU A 396 -14.97 22.00 -34.00
N ASP A 397 -15.81 22.60 -33.16
CA ASP A 397 -16.93 23.44 -33.61
C ASP A 397 -16.41 24.74 -34.29
N ASP A 398 -15.39 25.39 -33.71
CA ASP A 398 -14.73 26.56 -34.32
C ASP A 398 -14.06 26.22 -35.66
N ALA A 399 -13.38 25.07 -35.76
CA ALA A 399 -12.80 24.59 -37.01
C ALA A 399 -13.89 24.30 -38.07
N THR A 400 -15.03 23.75 -37.64
CA THR A 400 -16.18 23.46 -38.50
C THR A 400 -16.82 24.75 -39.04
N ALA A 401 -16.97 25.78 -38.19
CA ALA A 401 -17.46 27.09 -38.59
C ALA A 401 -16.51 27.81 -39.57
N GLN A 402 -15.20 27.67 -39.38
CA GLN A 402 -14.19 28.18 -40.33
C GLN A 402 -14.27 27.46 -41.69
N ILE A 403 -14.41 26.13 -41.71
CA ILE A 403 -14.58 25.34 -42.94
C ILE A 403 -15.85 25.75 -43.69
N ALA A 404 -16.97 25.95 -43.00
CA ALA A 404 -18.21 26.45 -43.60
C ALA A 404 -18.03 27.84 -44.24
N THR A 405 -17.34 28.75 -43.52
CA THR A 405 -17.04 30.11 -44.00
C THR A 405 -16.13 30.10 -45.23
N LEU A 406 -15.06 29.31 -45.23
CA LEU A 406 -14.16 29.15 -46.37
C LEU A 406 -14.87 28.53 -47.59
N THR A 407 -15.78 27.59 -47.36
CA THR A 407 -16.60 26.97 -48.41
C THR A 407 -17.54 27.98 -49.07
N ALA A 408 -18.19 28.84 -48.27
CA ALA A 408 -19.03 29.93 -48.79
C ALA A 408 -18.21 30.95 -49.61
N ASN A 409 -17.03 31.35 -49.11
CA ASN A 409 -16.11 32.26 -49.80
C ASN A 409 -15.62 31.67 -51.14
N LEU A 410 -15.27 30.38 -51.18
CA LEU A 410 -14.89 29.67 -52.41
C LEU A 410 -16.03 29.64 -53.43
N SER A 411 -17.28 29.42 -52.98
CA SER A 411 -18.46 29.46 -53.83
C SER A 411 -18.67 30.85 -54.46
N ALA A 412 -18.57 31.91 -53.65
CA ALA A 412 -18.68 33.30 -54.11
C ALA A 412 -17.55 33.70 -55.09
N ALA A 413 -16.32 33.25 -54.84
CA ALA A 413 -15.19 33.45 -55.76
C ALA A 413 -15.43 32.75 -57.11
N ASN A 414 -15.90 31.50 -57.10
CA ASN A 414 -16.22 30.76 -58.33
C ASN A 414 -17.36 31.41 -59.12
N ALA A 415 -18.40 31.92 -58.45
CA ALA A 415 -19.48 32.68 -59.09
C ALA A 415 -18.96 33.99 -59.73
N THR A 416 -18.02 34.67 -59.07
CA THR A 416 -17.36 35.88 -59.60
C THR A 416 -16.53 35.56 -60.85
N ILE A 417 -15.78 34.46 -60.84
CA ILE A 417 -15.00 33.98 -62.00
C ILE A 417 -15.92 33.64 -63.18
N ALA A 418 -17.07 33.00 -62.94
CA ALA A 418 -18.06 32.71 -63.99
C ALA A 418 -18.68 33.99 -64.60
N GLY A 419 -18.94 35.01 -63.77
CA GLY A 419 -19.36 36.34 -64.24
C GLY A 419 -18.31 36.98 -65.14
N LEU A 420 -17.07 37.12 -64.66
CA LEU A 420 -15.96 37.71 -65.42
C LEU A 420 -15.64 36.94 -66.72
N THR A 421 -15.86 35.62 -66.74
CA THR A 421 -15.73 34.80 -67.96
C THR A 421 -16.81 35.14 -69.00
N THR A 422 -18.02 35.45 -68.53
CA THR A 422 -19.13 35.90 -69.38
C THR A 422 -18.88 37.31 -69.93
N ASP A 423 -18.40 38.23 -69.08
CA ASP A 423 -18.06 39.60 -69.47
C ASP A 423 -16.92 39.62 -70.51
N LEU A 424 -15.88 38.78 -70.32
CA LEU A 424 -14.79 38.61 -71.28
C LEU A 424 -15.29 38.07 -72.63
N ALA A 425 -16.22 37.10 -72.62
CA ALA A 425 -16.84 36.60 -73.85
C ALA A 425 -17.67 37.68 -74.55
N HIS A 426 -18.40 38.51 -73.80
CA HIS A 426 -19.14 39.65 -74.37
C HIS A 426 -18.19 40.68 -74.99
N ALA A 427 -17.14 41.10 -74.27
CA ALA A 427 -16.15 42.05 -74.77
C ALA A 427 -15.44 41.56 -76.05
N ASN A 428 -15.08 40.27 -76.12
CA ASN A 428 -14.51 39.67 -77.32
C ASN A 428 -15.47 39.71 -78.52
N ASN A 429 -16.77 39.49 -78.31
CA ASN A 429 -17.79 39.64 -79.35
C ASN A 429 -17.95 41.10 -79.79
N THR A 430 -17.90 42.06 -78.86
CA THR A 430 -17.90 43.50 -79.19
C THR A 430 -16.69 43.88 -80.04
N ILE A 431 -15.49 43.39 -79.68
CA ILE A 431 -14.27 43.61 -80.45
C ILE A 431 -14.39 43.01 -81.86
N ALA A 432 -14.92 41.80 -82.00
CA ALA A 432 -15.13 41.18 -83.31
C ALA A 432 -16.10 41.99 -84.20
N GLY A 433 -17.18 42.55 -83.62
CA GLY A 433 -18.08 43.46 -84.33
C GLY A 433 -17.38 44.73 -84.80
N LEU A 434 -16.64 45.40 -83.91
CA LEU A 434 -15.90 46.63 -84.24
C LEU A 434 -14.80 46.42 -85.29
N VAL A 435 -14.21 45.22 -85.38
CA VAL A 435 -13.28 44.85 -86.45
C VAL A 435 -14.02 44.74 -87.79
N ALA A 436 -15.19 44.08 -87.83
CA ALA A 436 -16.00 43.99 -89.05
C ALA A 436 -16.51 45.37 -89.53
N ASP A 437 -16.92 46.24 -88.61
CA ASP A 437 -17.31 47.63 -88.90
C ASP A 437 -16.12 48.43 -89.49
N LEU A 438 -14.91 48.24 -88.96
CA LEU A 438 -13.68 48.85 -89.46
C LEU A 438 -13.31 48.34 -90.87
N GLU A 439 -13.44 47.03 -91.13
CA GLU A 439 -13.23 46.45 -92.46
C GLU A 439 -14.24 46.99 -93.48
N ALA A 440 -15.52 47.10 -93.11
CA ALA A 440 -16.56 47.69 -93.94
C ALA A 440 -16.30 49.18 -94.24
N ALA A 441 -15.90 49.96 -93.23
CA ALA A 441 -15.53 51.37 -93.39
C ALA A 441 -14.33 51.56 -94.33
N ASN A 442 -13.29 50.72 -94.19
CA ASN A 442 -12.15 50.71 -95.11
C ASN A 442 -12.55 50.33 -96.54
N GLY A 443 -13.48 49.38 -96.70
CA GLY A 443 -14.10 49.06 -97.99
C GLY A 443 -14.78 50.26 -98.64
N GLN A 444 -15.58 51.01 -97.87
CA GLN A 444 -16.26 52.22 -98.34
C GLN A 444 -15.28 53.36 -98.69
N ILE A 445 -14.18 53.51 -97.94
CA ILE A 445 -13.11 54.47 -98.25
C ILE A 445 -12.46 54.13 -99.60
N ASN A 446 -12.19 52.85 -99.88
CA ASN A 446 -11.61 52.42 -101.15
C ASN A 446 -12.55 52.71 -102.34
N ILE A 447 -13.87 52.49 -102.17
CA ILE A 447 -14.88 52.83 -103.19
C ILE A 447 -14.90 54.34 -103.44
N LEU A 448 -15.04 55.16 -102.40
CA LEU A 448 -15.07 56.62 -102.52
C LEU A 448 -13.76 57.20 -103.11
N THR A 449 -12.62 56.53 -102.89
CA THR A 449 -11.35 56.90 -103.51
C THR A 449 -11.34 56.62 -105.01
N ALA A 450 -11.91 55.49 -105.46
CA ALA A 450 -12.06 55.16 -106.88
C ALA A 450 -13.09 56.08 -107.57
N ASP A 451 -14.18 56.43 -106.89
CA ASP A 451 -15.18 57.39 -107.37
C ASP A 451 -14.54 58.79 -107.54
N LEU A 452 -13.73 59.24 -106.57
CA LEU A 452 -13.01 60.52 -106.64
C LEU A 452 -12.01 60.57 -107.80
N VAL A 453 -11.25 59.50 -108.03
CA VAL A 453 -10.36 59.40 -109.21
C VAL A 453 -11.15 59.46 -110.52
N SER A 454 -12.31 58.79 -110.57
CA SER A 454 -13.19 58.79 -111.74
C SER A 454 -13.82 60.17 -112.00
N ALA A 455 -14.23 60.87 -110.95
CA ALA A 455 -14.76 62.23 -111.04
C ALA A 455 -13.68 63.24 -111.49
N ASN A 456 -12.45 63.13 -110.98
CA ASN A 456 -11.33 63.96 -111.43
C ASN A 456 -11.02 63.73 -112.92
N ALA A 457 -11.02 62.48 -113.39
CA ALA A 457 -10.84 62.17 -114.81
C ALA A 457 -11.97 62.73 -115.70
N GLN A 458 -13.21 62.81 -115.19
CA GLN A 458 -14.30 63.51 -115.88
C GLN A 458 -14.10 65.02 -115.92
N ILE A 459 -13.59 65.64 -114.85
CA ILE A 459 -13.25 67.07 -114.80
C ILE A 459 -12.13 67.40 -115.80
N ASP A 460 -11.08 66.57 -115.87
CA ASP A 460 -9.98 66.72 -116.85
C ASP A 460 -10.52 66.63 -118.29
N GLY A 461 -11.38 65.65 -118.58
CA GLY A 461 -12.04 65.49 -119.87
C GLY A 461 -12.88 66.72 -120.26
N LEU A 462 -13.79 67.16 -119.38
CA LEU A 462 -14.62 68.35 -119.58
C LEU A 462 -13.79 69.64 -119.73
N THR A 463 -12.62 69.72 -119.08
CA THR A 463 -11.69 70.83 -119.23
C THR A 463 -11.02 70.83 -120.61
N SER A 464 -10.65 69.65 -121.13
CA SER A 464 -10.15 69.48 -122.51
C SER A 464 -11.22 69.80 -123.56
N ASP A 465 -12.46 69.39 -123.34
CA ASP A 465 -13.59 69.69 -124.23
C ASP A 465 -13.90 71.19 -124.24
N LEU A 466 -13.89 71.86 -123.07
CA LEU A 466 -14.05 73.31 -122.96
C LEU A 466 -12.92 74.07 -123.67
N ALA A 467 -11.67 73.64 -123.51
CA ALA A 467 -10.54 74.23 -124.23
C ALA A 467 -10.67 74.07 -125.76
N THR A 468 -11.17 72.91 -126.21
CA THR A 468 -11.44 72.63 -127.63
C THR A 468 -12.57 73.51 -128.16
N ALA A 469 -13.67 73.66 -127.42
CA ALA A 469 -14.79 74.51 -127.78
C ALA A 469 -14.40 75.99 -127.85
N ASN A 470 -13.58 76.48 -126.92
CA ASN A 470 -13.05 77.84 -126.96
C ASN A 470 -12.18 78.07 -128.21
N GLY A 471 -11.29 77.13 -128.56
CA GLY A 471 -10.49 77.21 -129.79
C GLY A 471 -11.34 77.18 -131.08
N GLN A 472 -12.50 76.52 -131.07
CA GLN A 472 -13.48 76.59 -132.15
C GLN A 472 -14.16 77.96 -132.21
N ILE A 473 -14.51 78.56 -131.06
CA ILE A 473 -15.08 79.91 -130.98
C ILE A 473 -14.07 80.96 -131.49
N ASP A 474 -12.80 80.87 -131.11
CA ASP A 474 -11.73 81.75 -131.62
C ASP A 474 -11.59 81.63 -133.14
N THR A 475 -11.63 80.40 -133.67
CA THR A 475 -11.55 80.14 -135.12
C THR A 475 -12.75 80.74 -135.86
N LEU A 476 -13.97 80.46 -135.40
CA LEU A 476 -15.21 81.00 -135.98
C LEU A 476 -15.30 82.53 -135.87
N THR A 477 -14.71 83.13 -134.83
CA THR A 477 -14.61 84.58 -134.68
C THR A 477 -13.67 85.18 -135.73
N SER A 478 -12.51 84.55 -135.98
CA SER A 478 -11.61 84.97 -137.05
C SER A 478 -12.23 84.81 -138.44
N GLU A 479 -12.96 83.72 -138.69
CA GLU A 479 -13.68 83.51 -139.96
C GLU A 479 -14.80 84.55 -140.17
N LEU A 480 -15.49 84.95 -139.09
CA LEU A 480 -16.50 86.01 -139.10
C LEU A 480 -15.88 87.39 -139.37
N ASP A 481 -14.73 87.72 -138.77
CA ASP A 481 -14.01 88.97 -139.01
C ASP A 481 -13.48 89.06 -140.45
N ASP A 482 -12.91 87.97 -140.98
CA ASP A 482 -12.50 87.87 -142.38
C ASP A 482 -13.70 88.01 -143.34
N ALA A 483 -14.85 87.41 -143.02
CA ALA A 483 -16.08 87.58 -143.79
C ALA A 483 -16.60 89.03 -143.75
N ASN A 484 -16.56 89.69 -142.60
CA ASN A 484 -16.93 91.11 -142.44
C ASN A 484 -15.98 92.04 -143.23
N ALA A 485 -14.67 91.73 -143.27
CA ALA A 485 -13.71 92.46 -144.09
C ALA A 485 -13.95 92.26 -145.59
N GLN A 486 -14.31 91.05 -146.02
CA GLN A 486 -14.72 90.78 -147.41
C GLN A 486 -16.02 91.52 -147.77
N ILE A 487 -17.05 91.51 -146.92
CA ILE A 487 -18.30 92.27 -147.12
C ILE A 487 -18.01 93.78 -147.23
N THR A 488 -17.13 94.31 -146.39
CA THR A 488 -16.70 95.72 -146.45
C THR A 488 -16.03 96.05 -147.79
N THR A 489 -15.14 95.17 -148.26
CA THR A 489 -14.43 95.32 -149.55
C THR A 489 -15.41 95.27 -150.72
N LEU A 490 -16.26 94.23 -150.78
CA LEU A 490 -17.28 94.07 -151.83
C LEU A 490 -18.29 95.23 -151.84
N THR A 491 -18.58 95.83 -150.70
CA THR A 491 -19.44 97.03 -150.61
C THR A 491 -18.76 98.26 -151.23
N ALA A 492 -17.45 98.43 -151.03
CA ALA A 492 -16.67 99.50 -151.65
C ALA A 492 -16.48 99.29 -153.16
N ASP A 493 -16.28 98.04 -153.60
CA ASP A 493 -16.22 97.67 -155.01
C ASP A 493 -17.58 97.92 -155.71
N LEU A 494 -18.68 97.52 -155.08
CA LEU A 494 -20.04 97.80 -155.57
C LEU A 494 -20.33 99.30 -155.65
N GLY A 495 -19.92 100.08 -154.65
CA GLY A 495 -20.00 101.54 -154.69
C GLY A 495 -19.21 102.15 -155.85
N SER A 496 -18.00 101.64 -156.10
CA SER A 496 -17.13 102.07 -157.20
C SER A 496 -17.71 101.71 -158.58
N ALA A 497 -18.25 100.50 -158.73
CA ALA A 497 -18.92 100.05 -159.95
C ALA A 497 -20.19 100.89 -160.23
N ASN A 498 -21.00 101.18 -159.21
CA ASN A 498 -22.18 102.05 -159.36
C ASN A 498 -21.79 103.48 -159.77
N ALA A 499 -20.70 104.03 -159.22
CA ALA A 499 -20.18 105.34 -159.64
C ALA A 499 -19.69 105.32 -161.10
N GLN A 500 -19.04 104.23 -161.55
CA GLN A 500 -18.63 104.05 -162.94
C GLN A 500 -19.82 103.92 -163.89
N ILE A 501 -20.88 103.20 -163.50
CA ILE A 501 -22.13 103.11 -164.25
C ILE A 501 -22.80 104.48 -164.39
N ALA A 502 -22.83 105.28 -163.31
CA ALA A 502 -23.38 106.63 -163.35
C ALA A 502 -22.59 107.55 -164.30
N ALA A 503 -21.25 107.49 -164.28
CA ALA A 503 -20.39 108.24 -165.19
C ALA A 503 -20.63 107.82 -166.66
N LEU A 504 -20.60 106.53 -166.97
CA LEU A 504 -20.86 105.99 -168.32
C LEU A 504 -22.27 106.33 -168.83
N THR A 505 -23.26 106.45 -167.93
CA THR A 505 -24.62 106.88 -168.28
C THR A 505 -24.66 108.36 -168.69
N LEU A 506 -23.85 109.21 -168.05
CA LEU A 506 -23.72 110.62 -168.39
C LEU A 506 -22.95 110.80 -169.71
N ASP A 507 -21.85 110.06 -169.91
CA ASP A 507 -21.10 110.04 -171.18
C ASP A 507 -21.99 109.56 -172.34
N LEU A 508 -22.83 108.54 -172.12
CA LEU A 508 -23.80 108.05 -173.11
C LEU A 508 -24.84 109.11 -173.46
N ALA A 509 -25.37 109.84 -172.47
CA ALA A 509 -26.32 110.92 -172.70
C ALA A 509 -25.69 112.10 -173.48
N ALA A 510 -24.43 112.44 -173.18
CA ALA A 510 -23.68 113.46 -173.92
C ALA A 510 -23.39 113.04 -175.37
N ALA A 511 -23.06 111.76 -175.60
CA ALA A 511 -22.90 111.20 -176.93
C ALA A 511 -24.22 111.19 -177.72
N GLN A 512 -25.34 110.85 -177.07
CA GLN A 512 -26.68 110.89 -177.68
C GLN A 512 -27.09 112.32 -178.06
N ALA A 513 -26.84 113.32 -177.22
CA ALA A 513 -27.06 114.73 -177.55
C ALA A 513 -26.23 115.16 -178.77
N THR A 514 -24.94 114.82 -178.79
CA THR A 514 -24.04 115.10 -179.92
C THR A 514 -24.53 114.45 -181.23
N ILE A 515 -25.07 113.23 -181.16
CA ILE A 515 -25.68 112.55 -182.31
C ILE A 515 -26.94 113.28 -182.79
N ALA A 516 -27.79 113.75 -181.88
CA ALA A 516 -29.00 114.51 -182.23
C ALA A 516 -28.66 115.85 -182.90
N ASP A 517 -27.66 116.58 -182.39
CA ASP A 517 -27.18 117.83 -183.01
C ASP A 517 -26.63 117.58 -184.43
N LEU A 518 -25.83 116.52 -184.61
CA LEU A 518 -25.32 116.11 -185.93
C LEU A 518 -26.45 115.71 -186.89
N GLN A 519 -27.48 115.00 -186.41
CA GLN A 519 -28.66 114.67 -187.20
C GLN A 519 -29.44 115.91 -187.63
N ALA A 520 -29.60 116.91 -186.75
CA ALA A 520 -30.23 118.18 -187.07
C ALA A 520 -29.44 118.98 -188.13
N ILE A 521 -28.11 119.00 -188.03
CA ILE A 521 -27.23 119.63 -189.03
C ILE A 521 -27.36 118.93 -190.39
N ILE A 522 -27.35 117.59 -190.42
CA ILE A 522 -27.52 116.80 -191.65
C ILE A 522 -28.90 117.09 -192.30
N ALA A 523 -29.98 117.08 -191.51
CA ALA A 523 -31.32 117.38 -192.01
C ALA A 523 -31.43 118.80 -192.61
N ALA A 524 -30.79 119.80 -191.97
CA ALA A 524 -30.72 121.15 -192.51
C ALA A 524 -29.93 121.22 -193.83
N GLN A 525 -28.81 120.51 -193.94
CA GLN A 525 -28.01 120.44 -195.18
C GLN A 525 -28.76 119.72 -196.31
N THR A 526 -29.46 118.62 -196.03
CA THR A 526 -30.32 117.93 -197.00
C THR A 526 -31.44 118.83 -197.50
N THR A 527 -32.05 119.62 -196.61
CA THR A 527 -33.08 120.60 -196.99
C THR A 527 -32.51 121.69 -197.91
N LEU A 528 -31.31 122.20 -197.61
CA LEU A 528 -30.63 123.20 -198.45
C LEU A 528 -30.29 122.67 -199.85
N LEU A 529 -29.81 121.43 -199.96
CA LEU A 529 -29.55 120.77 -201.24
C LEU A 529 -30.82 120.66 -202.11
N GLY A 530 -31.97 120.32 -201.50
CA GLY A 530 -33.25 120.25 -202.21
C GLY A 530 -33.72 121.58 -202.79
N PHE A 531 -33.43 122.71 -202.14
CA PHE A 531 -33.67 124.04 -202.72
C PHE A 531 -32.76 124.30 -203.93
N ILE A 532 -31.46 123.97 -203.82
CA ILE A 532 -30.49 124.17 -204.89
C ILE A 532 -30.84 123.34 -206.15
N ASP A 533 -31.22 122.07 -205.99
CA ASP A 533 -31.69 121.22 -207.11
C ASP A 533 -32.96 121.80 -207.78
N THR A 534 -33.84 122.43 -206.99
CA THR A 534 -35.06 123.07 -207.50
C THR A 534 -34.74 124.32 -208.33
N ASP A 535 -33.88 125.21 -207.82
CA ASP A 535 -33.49 126.44 -208.53
C ASP A 535 -32.74 126.13 -209.84
N ILE A 536 -31.87 125.12 -209.84
CA ILE A 536 -31.16 124.65 -211.05
C ILE A 536 -32.15 124.09 -212.07
N SER A 537 -33.11 123.28 -211.62
CA SER A 537 -34.12 122.69 -212.52
C SER A 537 -35.01 123.77 -213.16
N ALA A 538 -35.35 124.83 -212.43
CA ALA A 538 -36.05 125.99 -212.98
C ALA A 538 -35.18 126.76 -213.99
N TYR A 539 -33.87 126.90 -213.74
CA TYR A 539 -32.95 127.57 -214.64
C TYR A 539 -32.67 126.76 -215.92
N GLU A 540 -32.60 125.42 -215.85
CA GLU A 540 -32.59 124.56 -217.05
C GLU A 540 -33.81 124.82 -217.93
N GLN A 541 -35.00 124.82 -217.34
CA GLN A 541 -36.25 125.01 -218.08
C GLN A 541 -36.29 126.37 -218.77
N TYR A 542 -35.90 127.44 -218.06
CA TYR A 542 -35.79 128.79 -218.65
C TYR A 542 -34.83 128.82 -219.86
N LEU A 543 -33.70 128.11 -219.80
CA LEU A 543 -32.75 128.04 -220.91
C LEU A 543 -33.28 127.21 -222.09
N ARG A 544 -33.94 126.07 -221.85
CA ARG A 544 -34.64 125.28 -222.90
C ARG A 544 -35.62 126.15 -223.68
N ASP A 545 -36.47 126.87 -222.96
CA ASP A 545 -37.53 127.71 -223.54
C ASP A 545 -36.95 128.93 -224.29
N THR A 546 -35.88 129.54 -223.76
CA THR A 546 -35.21 130.70 -224.37
C THR A 546 -34.54 130.34 -225.70
N PHE A 547 -33.76 129.26 -225.75
CA PHE A 547 -33.02 128.85 -226.95
C PHE A 547 -33.86 128.00 -227.92
N ARG A 548 -35.07 127.60 -227.53
CA ARG A 548 -35.95 126.66 -228.26
C ARG A 548 -35.30 125.30 -228.50
N ASP A 549 -34.35 124.92 -227.65
CA ASP A 549 -33.77 123.59 -227.59
C ASP A 549 -34.37 122.84 -226.39
N PRO A 550 -35.38 121.97 -226.60
CA PRO A 550 -35.98 121.20 -225.51
C PRO A 550 -35.01 120.19 -224.90
N THR A 551 -33.87 119.90 -225.53
CA THR A 551 -32.86 118.96 -225.01
C THR A 551 -31.88 119.62 -224.03
N PHE A 552 -31.72 120.95 -224.07
CA PHE A 552 -30.73 121.70 -223.28
C PHE A 552 -30.72 121.31 -221.79
N GLN A 553 -29.57 120.84 -221.29
CA GLN A 553 -29.31 120.60 -219.87
C GLN A 553 -28.08 121.39 -219.42
N ILE A 554 -28.06 121.81 -218.15
CA ILE A 554 -26.83 122.33 -217.55
C ILE A 554 -25.94 121.12 -217.25
N ALA A 555 -24.71 121.13 -217.75
CA ALA A 555 -23.78 120.02 -217.60
C ALA A 555 -23.40 119.80 -216.11
N GLY A 556 -23.32 118.54 -215.68
CA GLY A 556 -23.01 118.14 -214.30
C GLY A 556 -24.02 117.12 -213.76
N ASP A 557 -23.53 116.15 -212.98
CA ASP A 557 -24.36 115.03 -212.49
C ASP A 557 -25.13 115.37 -211.21
N ASN A 558 -24.81 116.50 -210.56
CA ASN A 558 -25.45 116.97 -209.33
C ASN A 558 -25.53 118.51 -209.24
N SER A 559 -26.28 119.00 -208.25
CA SER A 559 -26.44 120.43 -207.93
C SER A 559 -25.15 121.26 -207.99
N ALA A 560 -24.07 120.80 -207.34
CA ALA A 560 -22.84 121.59 -207.22
C ALA A 560 -22.09 121.67 -208.55
N GLU A 561 -22.08 120.59 -209.34
CA GLU A 561 -21.50 120.56 -210.67
C GLU A 561 -22.30 121.41 -211.66
N LYS A 562 -23.63 121.34 -211.62
CA LYS A 562 -24.49 122.17 -212.49
C LYS A 562 -24.34 123.66 -212.19
N VAL A 563 -24.30 124.07 -210.91
CA VAL A 563 -23.97 125.46 -210.55
C VAL A 563 -22.57 125.84 -211.05
N SER A 564 -21.59 124.96 -210.95
CA SER A 564 -20.23 125.21 -211.43
C SER A 564 -20.18 125.39 -212.96
N ALA A 565 -20.91 124.59 -213.73
CA ALA A 565 -21.03 124.73 -215.18
C ALA A 565 -21.79 125.99 -215.61
N LEU A 566 -22.84 126.38 -214.85
CA LEU A 566 -23.57 127.62 -215.10
C LEU A 566 -22.69 128.85 -214.83
N ILE A 567 -21.89 128.82 -213.76
CA ILE A 567 -20.91 129.88 -213.46
C ILE A 567 -19.84 129.95 -214.56
N ALA A 568 -19.36 128.81 -215.07
CA ALA A 568 -18.37 128.77 -216.14
C ALA A 568 -18.90 129.39 -217.45
N SER A 569 -20.14 129.05 -217.87
CA SER A 569 -20.71 129.53 -219.13
C SER A 569 -20.92 131.05 -219.18
N LEU A 570 -21.13 131.69 -218.03
CA LEU A 570 -21.25 133.16 -217.90
C LEU A 570 -19.97 133.93 -218.27
N PHE A 571 -18.80 133.27 -218.35
CA PHE A 571 -17.52 133.91 -218.69
C PHE A 571 -17.10 133.80 -220.17
N GLU A 572 -17.79 133.02 -221.01
CA GLU A 572 -17.34 132.74 -222.39
C GLU A 572 -17.98 133.60 -223.49
N ILE A 573 -18.89 134.54 -223.18
CA ILE A 573 -19.48 135.43 -224.18
C ILE A 573 -18.43 136.47 -224.64
N ASN A 574 -17.89 136.27 -225.86
CA ASN A 574 -16.59 136.77 -226.27
C ASN A 574 -16.56 138.22 -226.77
N ARG A 575 -15.58 139.01 -226.30
CA ARG A 575 -15.33 140.40 -226.74
C ARG A 575 -14.60 140.51 -228.08
N GLY A 576 -13.99 139.42 -228.58
CA GLY A 576 -13.38 139.34 -229.91
C GLY A 576 -14.44 139.29 -231.02
N ASP A 577 -15.28 138.25 -231.01
CA ASP A 577 -16.31 138.04 -232.05
C ASP A 577 -17.43 139.10 -231.98
N THR A 578 -17.69 139.66 -230.80
CA THR A 578 -18.55 140.83 -230.66
C THR A 578 -18.07 142.01 -231.52
N LEU A 579 -16.77 142.20 -231.77
CA LEU A 579 -16.29 143.29 -232.62
C LEU A 579 -16.48 143.01 -234.13
N ALA A 580 -16.56 141.74 -234.53
CA ALA A 580 -16.97 141.38 -235.90
C ALA A 580 -18.45 141.72 -236.12
N ILE A 581 -19.31 141.27 -235.22
CA ILE A 581 -20.76 141.55 -235.25
C ILE A 581 -21.04 143.07 -235.11
N TYR A 582 -20.30 143.78 -234.25
CA TYR A 582 -20.45 145.23 -234.09
C TYR A 582 -20.05 146.01 -235.35
N ARG A 583 -19.10 145.49 -236.15
CA ARG A 583 -18.74 146.10 -237.45
C ARG A 583 -19.71 145.75 -238.58
N GLU A 584 -20.27 144.53 -238.60
CA GLU A 584 -21.37 144.21 -239.53
C GLU A 584 -22.67 144.98 -239.20
N LEU A 585 -22.84 145.42 -237.94
CA LEU A 585 -23.96 146.26 -237.48
C LEU A 585 -23.61 147.76 -237.37
N GLY A 586 -22.41 148.20 -237.77
CA GLY A 586 -22.08 149.61 -238.01
C GLY A 586 -21.48 150.44 -236.86
N GLY A 587 -20.69 149.85 -235.95
CA GLY A 587 -20.01 150.54 -234.86
C GLY A 587 -18.51 150.23 -234.67
N ASP A 588 -17.83 151.03 -233.83
CA ASP A 588 -16.45 150.90 -233.28
C ASP A 588 -16.42 151.78 -231.98
N VAL A 589 -15.41 151.96 -231.11
CA VAL A 589 -13.93 151.94 -231.16
C VAL A 589 -13.38 151.66 -229.72
N GLY A 590 -12.17 151.10 -229.58
CA GLY A 590 -11.17 151.62 -228.61
C GLY A 590 -10.85 150.91 -227.27
N TYR A 591 -9.57 150.46 -227.17
CA TYR A 591 -8.59 150.64 -226.05
C TYR A 591 -8.51 149.77 -224.74
N ASN A 592 -7.30 149.18 -224.52
CA ASN A 592 -6.45 148.85 -223.34
C ASN A 592 -6.85 148.11 -222.00
N ASP A 593 -6.24 146.92 -221.77
CA ASP A 593 -5.08 146.54 -220.87
C ASP A 593 -5.12 146.40 -219.28
N HIS A 594 -4.25 145.48 -218.75
CA HIS A 594 -3.54 145.33 -217.42
C HIS A 594 -3.96 144.39 -216.22
N HIS A 595 -3.03 143.45 -215.83
CA HIS A 595 -2.59 142.81 -214.51
C HIS A 595 -3.57 142.18 -213.44
N GLY A 596 -3.23 141.25 -212.49
CA GLY A 596 -2.11 140.27 -212.28
C GLY A 596 -1.85 139.64 -210.83
N LYS A 597 -1.54 138.30 -210.72
CA LYS A 597 -0.72 137.48 -209.72
C LYS A 597 -1.14 136.96 -208.27
N PHE A 598 -0.58 135.78 -207.88
CA PHE A 598 -0.20 135.16 -206.54
C PHE A 598 -1.25 134.42 -205.61
N ASP A 599 -0.96 133.45 -204.68
CA ASP A 599 0.16 132.47 -204.44
C ASP A 599 -0.18 131.10 -203.68
N LYS A 600 0.18 130.82 -202.38
CA LYS A 600 0.23 129.45 -201.73
C LYS A 600 -0.06 129.37 -200.17
N GLY A 601 -0.32 128.16 -199.58
CA GLY A 601 -0.42 127.88 -198.11
C GLY A 601 -0.26 126.38 -197.67
N LYS A 602 -0.04 126.01 -196.36
CA LYS A 602 0.39 124.62 -195.93
C LYS A 602 0.42 124.20 -194.41
N SER A 603 -0.01 122.96 -194.05
CA SER A 603 0.42 122.04 -192.90
C SER A 603 0.18 122.44 -191.40
N ASP A 604 0.41 121.65 -190.29
CA ASP A 604 1.16 120.38 -189.99
C ASP A 604 0.85 119.65 -188.60
N LYS A 605 1.15 118.32 -188.47
CA LYS A 605 1.62 117.44 -187.31
C LYS A 605 1.12 117.38 -185.80
N SER A 606 0.78 116.14 -185.34
CA SER A 606 1.42 115.31 -184.25
C SER A 606 1.24 115.43 -182.68
N SER A 607 1.55 114.31 -181.95
CA SER A 607 2.11 114.14 -180.56
C SER A 607 1.19 113.80 -179.33
N LYS A 608 1.61 113.33 -178.11
CA LYS A 608 2.64 112.33 -177.61
C LYS A 608 2.69 112.17 -176.05
N GLY A 609 2.78 110.94 -175.48
CA GLY A 609 3.25 110.62 -174.09
C GLY A 609 2.19 110.07 -173.10
N LYS A 610 2.50 109.50 -171.90
CA LYS A 610 3.76 109.03 -171.25
C LYS A 610 3.46 108.03 -170.07
N SER A 611 4.47 107.55 -169.33
CA SER A 611 4.41 106.46 -168.31
C SER A 611 4.40 106.90 -166.83
N ASP A 612 4.06 105.99 -165.88
CA ASP A 612 4.96 105.56 -164.77
C ASP A 612 4.40 104.40 -163.88
N LYS A 613 4.92 104.18 -162.65
CA LYS A 613 5.53 102.88 -162.26
C LYS A 613 5.58 102.56 -160.74
N SER A 614 5.74 101.26 -160.37
CA SER A 614 6.24 100.73 -159.06
C SER A 614 5.26 100.69 -157.86
N SER A 615 5.45 99.97 -156.72
CA SER A 615 6.14 98.69 -156.38
C SER A 615 5.97 98.28 -154.87
N LYS A 616 6.26 97.00 -154.52
CA LYS A 616 6.45 96.41 -153.15
C LYS A 616 5.17 96.14 -152.31
N GLY A 617 5.15 95.20 -151.33
CA GLY A 617 6.06 94.05 -151.13
C GLY A 617 6.28 93.49 -149.69
N SER A 618 5.87 92.23 -149.46
CA SER A 618 6.48 91.18 -148.58
C SER A 618 6.32 91.16 -147.04
N LYS A 619 6.41 89.92 -146.50
CA LYS A 619 6.53 89.40 -145.10
C LYS A 619 5.21 89.02 -144.41
N SER A 620 4.96 87.84 -143.78
CA SER A 620 5.69 86.60 -143.40
C SER A 620 6.09 86.40 -141.90
N LYS A 621 6.03 85.12 -141.46
CA LYS A 621 6.35 84.51 -140.13
C LYS A 621 5.28 84.55 -139.01
N SER A 622 5.27 83.68 -137.97
CA SER A 622 5.60 82.22 -137.82
C SER A 622 5.54 81.76 -136.34
N GLY A 623 5.06 80.53 -136.05
CA GLY A 623 5.21 79.83 -134.75
C GLY A 623 3.86 79.48 -134.09
N ARG A 624 3.55 78.24 -133.65
CA ARG A 624 4.16 77.39 -132.59
C ARG A 624 3.95 77.95 -131.17
N GLY A 625 3.32 77.24 -130.23
CA GLY A 625 2.65 75.94 -130.33
C GLY A 625 2.34 75.28 -128.97
N ARG A 626 1.73 74.10 -129.04
CA ARG A 626 1.43 73.08 -127.98
C ARG A 626 2.42 73.04 -126.80
N HIS A 627 2.02 72.59 -125.60
CA HIS A 627 0.94 71.65 -125.28
C HIS A 627 0.04 72.10 -124.13
#